data_AF-A0A8K0G4L2-F1
#
_entry.id   AF-A0A8K0G4L2-F1
#
_cell.length_a   1.000
_cell.length_b   1.000
_cell.length_c   1.000
_cell.angle_alpha   90.00
_cell.angle_beta   90.00
_cell.angle_gamma   90.00
#
_symmetry.space_group_name_H-M   'P 1'
#
loop_
_entity.id
_entity.type
_entity.pdbx_description
1 polymer ?
#
loop_
_entity_poly.entity_id
_entity_poly.type
_entity_poly.pdbx_seq_one_letter_code
_entity_poly.pdbx_strand_id
1 'polypeptide(L)'
;MERICEARRAVGLPGLAIQWSAIGDVGLVAETKGNDAVVCGTLPQHIPSCLATIDTFLQQPHTIVSTLVLAEKHKNGEATSEISIVDAVADILGVKYGKTVQLNATLSDLGMDSLMSAEIKVTLERNYHLTLSVQEIRALTFGRLTELSNSCIPSPSNEDAASDDVIQSPVD
;
A
#
# COMPACT_ATOMS: atom_id res chain seq x y z
N MET A 1 12.42 -19.57 -25.63
CA MET A 1 11.46 -20.49 -24.96
C MET A 1 10.01 -20.23 -25.39
N GLU A 2 9.56 -18.98 -25.48
CA GLU A 2 8.20 -18.62 -25.91
C GLU A 2 7.77 -19.25 -27.25
N ARG A 3 8.57 -19.07 -28.31
CA ARG A 3 8.28 -19.64 -29.64
C ARG A 3 8.18 -21.16 -29.66
N ILE A 4 8.91 -21.83 -28.77
CA ILE A 4 8.83 -23.29 -28.61
C ILE A 4 7.49 -23.66 -27.96
N CYS A 5 7.05 -22.91 -26.94
CA CYS A 5 5.76 -23.13 -26.30
C CYS A 5 4.60 -22.88 -27.29
N GLU A 6 4.69 -21.83 -28.12
CA GLU A 6 3.71 -21.57 -29.19
C GLU A 6 3.64 -22.74 -30.20
N ALA A 7 4.80 -23.19 -30.69
CA ALA A 7 4.86 -24.31 -31.62
C ALA A 7 4.29 -25.61 -31.02
N ARG A 8 4.56 -25.87 -29.73
CA ARG A 8 3.99 -27.02 -29.02
C ARG A 8 2.47 -26.94 -28.93
N ARG A 9 1.93 -25.78 -28.56
CA ARG A 9 0.49 -25.60 -28.48
C ARG A 9 -0.19 -25.65 -29.85
N ALA A 10 0.48 -25.21 -30.91
CA ALA A 10 -0.02 -25.32 -32.29
C ALA A 10 -0.24 -26.77 -32.73
N VAL A 11 0.50 -27.73 -32.16
CA VAL A 11 0.33 -29.17 -32.40
C VAL A 11 -0.45 -29.89 -31.28
N GLY A 12 -1.13 -29.14 -30.41
CA GLY A 12 -1.96 -29.68 -29.32
C GLY A 12 -1.18 -30.21 -28.12
N LEU A 13 0.13 -29.94 -28.03
CA LEU A 13 0.96 -30.34 -26.88
C LEU A 13 0.94 -29.24 -25.79
N PRO A 14 1.09 -29.62 -24.51
CA PRO A 14 1.14 -28.64 -23.42
C PRO A 14 2.41 -27.78 -23.52
N GLY A 15 2.26 -26.48 -23.29
CA GLY A 15 3.36 -25.52 -23.27
C GLY A 15 2.92 -24.18 -22.68
N LEU A 16 3.68 -23.67 -21.72
CA LEU A 16 3.45 -22.39 -21.06
C LEU A 16 4.80 -21.70 -20.85
N ALA A 17 4.89 -20.43 -21.23
CA ALA A 17 6.00 -19.57 -20.94
C ALA A 17 5.52 -18.41 -20.07
N ILE A 18 6.09 -18.27 -18.87
CA ILE A 18 5.81 -17.17 -17.95
C ILE A 18 6.98 -16.20 -17.99
N GLN A 19 6.70 -14.95 -18.37
CA GLN A 19 7.65 -13.85 -18.28
C GLN A 19 7.58 -13.26 -16.86
N TRP A 20 8.61 -13.55 -16.07
CA TRP A 20 8.73 -13.06 -14.70
C TRP A 20 9.43 -11.71 -14.65
N SER A 21 8.94 -10.81 -13.79
CA SER A 21 9.68 -9.63 -13.34
C SER A 21 10.76 -10.01 -12.31
N ALA A 22 11.32 -9.02 -11.62
CA ALA A 22 12.17 -9.27 -10.45
C ALA A 22 11.42 -10.17 -9.45
N ILE A 23 12.12 -11.17 -8.90
CA ILE A 23 11.61 -12.09 -7.87
C ILE A 23 12.35 -11.77 -6.57
N GLY A 24 11.59 -11.61 -5.49
CA GLY A 24 12.08 -11.37 -4.14
C GLY A 24 12.19 -12.65 -3.32
N ASP A 25 12.61 -12.48 -2.07
CA ASP A 25 12.84 -13.49 -1.01
C ASP A 25 13.99 -14.45 -1.27
N VAL A 26 14.16 -14.91 -2.50
CA VAL A 26 15.22 -15.85 -2.90
C VAL A 26 15.83 -15.48 -4.25
N GLY A 27 17.01 -16.02 -4.51
CA GLY A 27 17.70 -15.84 -5.78
C GLY A 27 18.54 -14.57 -5.86
N LEU A 28 19.12 -14.35 -7.04
CA LEU A 28 20.18 -13.37 -7.24
C LEU A 28 19.78 -11.94 -6.87
N VAL A 29 18.53 -11.55 -7.17
CA VAL A 29 18.03 -10.18 -6.92
C VAL A 29 17.87 -9.91 -5.42
N ALA A 30 17.32 -10.87 -4.67
CA ALA A 30 17.21 -10.78 -3.21
C ALA A 30 18.59 -10.66 -2.56
N GLU A 31 19.59 -11.40 -3.05
CA GLU A 31 20.96 -11.36 -2.52
C GLU A 31 21.72 -10.07 -2.85
N THR A 32 21.50 -9.47 -4.02
CA THR A 32 22.27 -8.30 -4.46
C THR A 32 21.63 -6.97 -4.12
N LYS A 33 20.29 -6.89 -4.05
CA LYS A 33 19.57 -5.61 -3.89
C LYS A 33 18.54 -5.61 -2.76
N GLY A 34 18.16 -6.77 -2.22
CA GLY A 34 17.08 -6.87 -1.25
C GLY A 34 15.69 -6.77 -1.88
N ASN A 35 14.66 -7.00 -1.06
CA ASN A 35 13.28 -7.18 -1.52
C ASN A 35 12.56 -5.89 -1.92
N ASP A 36 12.98 -4.73 -1.40
CA ASP A 36 12.30 -3.44 -1.66
C ASP A 36 12.99 -2.59 -2.74
N ALA A 37 14.04 -3.12 -3.35
CA ALA A 37 14.78 -2.39 -4.37
C ALA A 37 13.99 -2.31 -5.66
N VAL A 38 13.64 -1.09 -6.08
CA VAL A 38 13.00 -0.85 -7.37
C VAL A 38 13.95 -1.21 -8.51
N VAL A 39 13.60 -2.24 -9.27
CA VAL A 39 14.32 -2.68 -10.46
C VAL A 39 13.50 -2.31 -11.69
N CYS A 40 14.01 -1.38 -12.50
CA CYS A 40 13.37 -0.96 -13.76
C CYS A 40 11.90 -0.48 -13.58
N GLY A 41 11.59 0.17 -12.46
CA GLY A 41 10.22 0.64 -12.17
C GLY A 41 9.27 -0.45 -11.66
N THR A 42 9.79 -1.63 -11.33
CA THR A 42 9.03 -2.75 -10.72
C THR A 42 9.61 -3.12 -9.37
N LEU A 43 8.77 -3.66 -8.49
CA LEU A 43 9.20 -4.26 -7.23
C LEU A 43 9.44 -5.77 -7.42
N PRO A 44 10.40 -6.37 -6.70
CA PRO A 44 10.54 -7.80 -6.61
C PRO A 44 9.25 -8.47 -6.10
N GLN A 45 8.71 -9.43 -6.87
CA GLN A 45 7.52 -10.18 -6.47
C GLN A 45 7.90 -11.22 -5.40
N HIS A 46 7.23 -11.17 -4.25
CA HIS A 46 7.43 -12.15 -3.18
C HIS A 46 6.99 -13.57 -3.58
N ILE A 47 7.64 -14.58 -3.02
CA ILE A 47 7.43 -15.99 -3.35
C ILE A 47 5.99 -16.47 -3.18
N PRO A 48 5.25 -16.13 -2.10
CA PRO A 48 3.84 -16.48 -1.98
C PRO A 48 2.98 -15.94 -3.14
N SER A 49 3.27 -14.71 -3.58
CA SER A 49 2.61 -14.10 -4.73
C SER A 49 2.96 -14.82 -6.03
N CYS A 50 4.25 -15.16 -6.25
CA CYS A 50 4.69 -15.93 -7.41
C CYS A 50 3.96 -17.29 -7.51
N LEU A 51 3.84 -18.01 -6.39
CA LEU A 51 3.15 -19.31 -6.36
C LEU A 51 1.66 -19.19 -6.67
N ALA A 52 0.99 -18.15 -6.15
CA ALA A 52 -0.41 -17.87 -6.49
C ALA A 52 -0.60 -17.50 -7.97
N THR A 53 0.34 -16.75 -8.54
CA THR A 53 0.34 -16.43 -9.97
C THR A 53 0.54 -17.69 -10.83
N ILE A 54 1.40 -18.61 -10.43
CA ILE A 54 1.61 -19.89 -11.13
C ILE A 54 0.31 -20.70 -11.16
N ASP A 55 -0.38 -20.84 -10.03
CA ASP A 55 -1.66 -21.56 -9.96
C ASP A 55 -2.68 -20.97 -10.93
N THR A 56 -2.80 -19.64 -10.95
CA THR A 56 -3.68 -18.94 -11.88
C THR A 56 -3.29 -19.18 -13.35
N PHE A 57 -1.99 -19.06 -13.67
CA PHE A 57 -1.50 -19.17 -15.05
C PHE A 57 -1.56 -20.59 -15.63
N LEU A 58 -1.41 -21.63 -14.79
CA LEU A 58 -1.54 -23.02 -15.23
C LEU A 58 -2.97 -23.37 -15.65
N GLN A 59 -3.96 -22.65 -15.12
CA GLN A 59 -5.38 -22.85 -15.45
C GLN A 59 -5.83 -22.05 -16.69
N GLN A 60 -4.96 -21.21 -17.26
CA GLN A 60 -5.31 -20.34 -18.38
C GLN A 60 -5.03 -20.97 -19.75
N PRO A 61 -5.85 -20.66 -20.78
CA PRO A 61 -5.63 -21.16 -22.13
C PRO A 61 -4.55 -20.36 -22.89
N HIS A 62 -3.77 -19.48 -22.27
CA HIS A 62 -2.77 -18.61 -22.93
C HIS A 62 -1.35 -19.19 -22.90
N THR A 63 -0.59 -19.08 -24.01
CA THR A 63 0.70 -19.77 -24.14
C THR A 63 1.81 -19.00 -23.44
N ILE A 64 1.68 -17.67 -23.53
CA ILE A 64 2.64 -16.70 -23.04
C ILE A 64 1.85 -15.80 -22.13
N VAL A 65 2.33 -15.68 -20.91
CA VAL A 65 1.75 -14.85 -19.85
C VAL A 65 2.89 -14.08 -19.18
N SER A 66 2.57 -12.95 -18.57
CA SER A 66 3.55 -12.08 -17.94
C SER A 66 3.02 -11.59 -16.59
N THR A 67 3.92 -11.44 -15.62
CA THR A 67 3.61 -10.94 -14.29
C THR A 67 4.66 -9.92 -13.87
N LEU A 68 4.17 -8.83 -13.29
CA LEU A 68 5.00 -7.76 -12.74
C LEU A 68 4.30 -7.11 -11.56
N VAL A 69 5.10 -6.69 -10.58
CA VAL A 69 4.63 -5.83 -9.49
C VAL A 69 5.09 -4.42 -9.80
N LEU A 70 4.15 -3.52 -10.08
CA LEU A 70 4.47 -2.15 -10.39
C LEU A 70 5.04 -1.48 -9.14
N ALA A 71 6.19 -0.81 -9.26
CA ALA A 71 6.61 0.07 -8.19
C ALA A 71 5.67 1.27 -8.20
N GLU A 72 4.96 1.49 -7.11
CA GLU A 72 4.19 2.71 -6.96
C GLU A 72 5.15 3.89 -7.05
N LYS A 73 4.79 4.85 -7.93
CA LYS A 73 5.47 6.15 -7.96
C LYS A 73 5.03 6.92 -6.73
N HIS A 74 5.56 6.53 -5.58
CA HIS A 74 5.68 7.45 -4.47
C HIS A 74 6.43 8.67 -5.03
N LYS A 75 5.86 9.87 -4.85
CA LYS A 75 6.63 11.11 -4.98
C LYS A 75 7.65 11.14 -3.85
N ASN A 76 8.61 10.22 -3.88
CA ASN A 76 9.70 10.14 -2.95
C ASN A 76 10.80 11.08 -3.47
N GLY A 77 10.51 12.37 -3.40
CA GLY A 77 11.58 13.33 -3.18
C GLY A 77 11.96 13.17 -1.72
N GLU A 78 13.22 12.81 -1.49
CA GLU A 78 14.05 13.31 -0.39
C GLU A 78 13.50 13.19 1.04
N ALA A 79 14.25 12.53 1.92
CA ALA A 79 14.06 12.50 3.37
C ALA A 79 13.51 13.82 3.97
N THR A 80 12.19 13.93 3.98
CA THR A 80 11.38 14.93 4.64
C THR A 80 10.10 14.19 4.93
N SER A 81 9.84 13.97 6.22
CA SER A 81 8.51 13.87 6.80
C SER A 81 7.40 13.82 5.76
N GLU A 82 6.77 12.66 5.57
CA GLU A 82 5.42 12.63 5.01
C GLU A 82 4.68 13.80 5.65
N ILE A 83 4.37 14.83 4.86
CA ILE A 83 3.65 15.99 5.38
C ILE A 83 2.37 15.35 5.88
N SER A 84 2.20 15.32 7.20
CA SER A 84 1.10 14.62 7.81
C SER A 84 -0.18 15.16 7.19
N ILE A 85 -1.21 14.33 7.04
CA ILE A 85 -2.53 14.80 6.61
C ILE A 85 -2.94 16.05 7.39
N VAL A 86 -2.55 16.08 8.67
CA VAL A 86 -2.68 17.19 9.60
C VAL A 86 -1.93 18.45 9.13
N ASP A 87 -0.68 18.34 8.72
CA ASP A 87 0.14 19.47 8.26
C ASP A 87 -0.34 20.00 6.90
N ALA A 88 -0.73 19.12 5.98
CA ALA A 88 -1.27 19.53 4.69
C ALA A 88 -2.58 20.33 4.83
N VAL A 89 -3.47 19.90 5.74
CA VAL A 89 -4.70 20.64 6.04
C VAL A 89 -4.42 21.92 6.82
N ALA A 90 -3.43 21.91 7.72
CA ALA A 90 -3.00 23.09 8.46
C ALA A 90 -2.44 24.19 7.55
N ASP A 91 -1.64 23.81 6.54
CA ASP A 91 -1.08 24.72 5.55
C ASP A 91 -2.17 25.37 4.66
N ILE A 92 -3.18 24.59 4.22
CA ILE A 92 -4.31 25.13 3.44
C ILE A 92 -5.13 26.14 4.27
N LEU A 93 -5.30 25.85 5.56
CA LEU A 93 -5.98 26.74 6.50
C LEU A 93 -5.10 27.91 6.98
N GLY A 94 -3.80 27.92 6.65
CA GLY A 94 -2.85 28.93 7.12
C GLY A 94 -2.60 28.90 8.63
N VAL A 95 -2.91 27.78 9.31
CA VAL A 95 -2.73 27.60 10.75
C VAL A 95 -1.54 26.69 11.03
N LYS A 96 -0.83 26.90 12.14
CA LYS A 96 0.26 26.00 12.56
C LYS A 96 -0.25 25.00 13.60
N TYR A 97 -0.13 23.72 13.27
CA TYR A 97 -0.41 22.63 14.21
C TYR A 97 0.57 22.67 15.39
N GLY A 98 0.08 22.53 16.63
CA GLY A 98 0.92 22.39 17.84
C GLY A 98 1.02 23.58 18.80
N LYS A 99 0.54 24.80 18.48
CA LYS A 99 0.54 25.93 19.44
C LYS A 99 -0.81 26.61 19.69
N THR A 100 -1.76 26.52 18.75
CA THR A 100 -2.96 27.39 18.79
C THR A 100 -4.27 26.67 18.50
N VAL A 101 -4.24 25.44 17.97
CA VAL A 101 -5.45 24.76 17.46
C VAL A 101 -5.95 23.71 18.45
N GLN A 102 -7.24 23.78 18.81
CA GLN A 102 -7.90 22.76 19.61
C GLN A 102 -8.21 21.53 18.75
N LEU A 103 -7.83 20.33 19.20
CA LEU A 103 -8.05 19.06 18.49
C LEU A 103 -9.52 18.75 18.17
N ASN A 104 -10.44 19.35 18.94
CA ASN A 104 -11.89 19.12 18.83
C ASN A 104 -12.63 20.20 18.03
N ALA A 105 -11.94 21.28 17.62
CA ALA A 105 -12.56 22.31 16.79
C ALA A 105 -12.73 21.77 15.36
N THR A 106 -13.88 22.07 14.75
CA THR A 106 -14.14 21.67 13.36
C THR A 106 -13.35 22.58 12.39
N LEU A 107 -13.02 22.09 11.20
CA LEU A 107 -12.38 22.92 10.17
C LEU A 107 -13.24 24.15 9.83
N SER A 108 -14.57 24.02 9.90
CA SER A 108 -15.52 25.13 9.70
C SER A 108 -15.38 26.23 10.76
N ASP A 109 -15.17 25.86 12.04
CA ASP A 109 -14.97 26.83 13.13
C ASP A 109 -13.61 27.52 13.08
N LEU A 110 -12.64 26.91 12.38
CA LEU A 110 -11.29 27.43 12.20
C LEU A 110 -11.16 28.36 10.97
N GLY A 111 -12.29 28.72 10.35
CA GLY A 111 -12.31 29.67 9.24
C GLY A 111 -12.14 29.03 7.86
N MET A 112 -12.43 27.73 7.71
CA MET A 112 -12.47 27.09 6.41
C MET A 112 -13.54 27.73 5.51
N ASP A 113 -13.13 28.33 4.41
CA ASP A 113 -14.03 28.86 3.40
C ASP A 113 -14.39 27.80 2.33
N SER A 114 -15.23 28.20 1.37
CA SER A 114 -15.65 27.27 0.30
C SER A 114 -14.50 26.87 -0.62
N LEU A 115 -13.47 27.72 -0.80
CA LEU A 115 -12.33 27.44 -1.66
C LEU A 115 -11.37 26.45 -0.97
N MET A 116 -11.07 26.68 0.31
CA MET A 116 -10.29 25.78 1.16
C MET A 116 -10.95 24.40 1.26
N SER A 117 -12.28 24.33 1.36
CA SER A 117 -12.98 23.03 1.40
C SER A 117 -12.79 22.19 0.12
N ALA A 118 -12.71 22.85 -1.04
CA ALA A 118 -12.45 22.19 -2.31
C ALA A 118 -10.97 21.79 -2.45
N GLU A 119 -10.06 22.64 -1.98
CA GLU A 119 -8.62 22.36 -1.97
C GLU A 119 -8.26 21.18 -1.05
N ILE A 120 -8.84 21.13 0.15
CA ILE A 120 -8.71 20.01 1.09
C ILE A 120 -9.23 18.73 0.45
N LYS A 121 -10.41 18.77 -0.20
CA LYS A 121 -10.97 17.61 -0.90
C LYS A 121 -10.02 17.07 -1.96
N VAL A 122 -9.52 17.94 -2.84
CA VAL A 122 -8.61 17.55 -3.91
C VAL A 122 -7.30 17.02 -3.35
N THR A 123 -6.79 17.62 -2.28
CA THR A 123 -5.55 17.19 -1.62
C THR A 123 -5.70 15.81 -0.99
N LEU A 124 -6.82 15.54 -0.31
CA LEU A 124 -7.12 14.24 0.29
C LEU A 124 -7.32 13.14 -0.76
N GLU A 125 -8.06 13.43 -1.84
CA GLU A 125 -8.31 12.46 -2.91
C GLU A 125 -7.04 12.14 -3.71
N ARG A 126 -6.20 13.17 -3.99
CA ARG A 126 -5.03 13.03 -4.86
C ARG A 126 -3.79 12.49 -4.15
N ASN A 127 -3.58 12.86 -2.88
CA ASN A 127 -2.36 12.52 -2.16
C ASN A 127 -2.55 11.38 -1.16
N TYR A 128 -3.78 11.16 -0.66
CA TYR A 128 -4.06 10.18 0.40
C TYR A 128 -5.18 9.18 0.03
N HIS A 129 -5.72 9.24 -1.20
CA HIS A 129 -6.80 8.37 -1.69
C HIS A 129 -8.05 8.33 -0.79
N LEU A 130 -8.26 9.35 0.05
CA LEU A 130 -9.42 9.47 0.92
C LEU A 130 -10.54 10.19 0.18
N THR A 131 -11.67 9.49 -0.02
CA THR A 131 -12.87 10.05 -0.64
C THR A 131 -13.85 10.50 0.44
N LEU A 132 -13.94 11.81 0.65
CA LEU A 132 -14.85 12.43 1.62
C LEU A 132 -15.81 13.39 0.93
N SER A 133 -17.05 13.42 1.42
CA SER A 133 -18.05 14.39 1.00
C SER A 133 -17.75 15.79 1.57
N VAL A 134 -18.30 16.83 0.93
CA VAL A 134 -18.14 18.23 1.39
C VAL A 134 -18.71 18.43 2.80
N GLN A 135 -19.75 17.67 3.16
CA GLN A 135 -20.35 17.70 4.49
C GLN A 135 -19.42 17.07 5.54
N GLU A 136 -18.79 15.95 5.21
CA GLU A 136 -17.79 15.31 6.08
C GLU A 136 -16.59 16.22 6.28
N ILE A 137 -16.06 16.84 5.22
CA ILE A 137 -14.93 17.78 5.30
C ILE A 137 -15.24 18.96 6.24
N ARG A 138 -16.48 19.47 6.23
CA ARG A 138 -16.90 20.54 7.13
C ARG A 138 -16.94 20.13 8.60
N ALA A 139 -17.26 18.86 8.87
CA ALA A 139 -17.33 18.30 10.22
C ALA A 139 -16.00 17.67 10.68
N LEU A 140 -14.97 17.62 9.83
CA LEU A 140 -13.65 17.13 10.20
C LEU A 140 -13.04 17.97 11.32
N THR A 141 -12.30 17.29 12.19
CA THR A 141 -11.48 17.89 13.24
C THR A 141 -10.04 17.44 13.08
N PHE A 142 -9.09 18.19 13.65
CA PHE A 142 -7.69 17.78 13.65
C PHE A 142 -7.46 16.45 14.39
N GLY A 143 -8.29 16.12 15.39
CA GLY A 143 -8.29 14.79 16.01
C GLY A 143 -8.63 13.67 15.03
N ARG A 144 -9.69 13.84 14.23
CA ARG A 144 -10.07 12.85 13.20
C ARG A 144 -9.07 12.74 12.06
N LEU A 145 -8.44 13.84 11.65
CA LEU A 145 -7.35 13.80 10.66
C LEU A 145 -6.13 13.01 11.17
N THR A 146 -5.84 13.10 12.47
CA THR A 146 -4.76 12.34 13.12
C THR A 146 -5.11 10.84 13.24
N GLU A 147 -6.37 10.51 13.51
CA GLU A 147 -6.82 9.11 13.48
C GLU A 147 -6.75 8.54 12.06
N LEU A 148 -7.16 9.33 11.05
CA LEU A 148 -7.06 8.93 9.65
C LEU A 148 -5.60 8.71 9.23
N SER A 149 -4.66 9.55 9.65
CA SER A 149 -3.23 9.33 9.38
C SER A 149 -2.71 8.05 10.04
N ASN A 150 -3.17 7.73 11.26
CA ASN A 150 -2.75 6.52 11.96
C ASN A 150 -3.42 5.25 11.43
N SER A 151 -4.67 5.33 10.95
CA SER A 151 -5.38 4.18 10.35
C SER A 151 -4.90 3.83 8.94
N CYS A 152 -4.21 4.76 8.26
CA CYS A 152 -3.57 4.50 6.97
C CYS A 152 -2.24 3.74 7.13
N ILE A 153 -1.69 3.69 8.34
CA ILE A 153 -0.57 2.83 8.71
C ILE A 153 -1.20 1.58 9.34
N PRO A 154 -1.20 0.41 8.67
CA PRO A 154 -1.48 -0.83 9.38
C PRO A 154 -0.35 -1.04 10.37
N SER A 155 -0.55 -0.60 11.61
CA SER A 155 0.25 -1.06 12.72
C SER A 155 -0.08 -2.54 12.93
N PRO A 156 0.93 -3.41 13.05
CA PRO A 156 0.69 -4.81 13.37
C PRO A 156 0.06 -4.86 14.75
N SER A 157 -1.22 -5.22 14.80
CA SER A 157 -1.89 -5.63 16.04
C SER A 157 -1.20 -6.92 16.51
N ASN A 158 -0.15 -6.76 17.30
CA ASN A 158 0.32 -7.78 18.23
C ASN A 158 -0.73 -7.91 19.34
N GLU A 159 -1.79 -8.66 19.05
CA GLU A 159 -2.58 -9.35 20.07
C GLU A 159 -2.45 -10.84 19.77
N ASP A 160 -1.46 -11.47 20.41
CA ASP A 160 -1.59 -12.80 21.02
C ASP A 160 -0.26 -13.15 21.71
N ALA A 161 -0.12 -12.67 22.94
CA ALA A 161 0.82 -13.24 23.90
C ALA A 161 0.15 -13.36 25.27
N ALA A 162 0.26 -14.57 25.82
CA ALA A 162 0.02 -14.99 27.20
C ALA A 162 -1.42 -15.31 27.62
N SER A 163 -1.76 -16.60 27.51
CA SER A 163 -1.93 -17.37 28.75
C SER A 163 -1.19 -18.71 28.63
N ASP A 164 0.00 -18.74 29.24
CA ASP A 164 0.60 -19.98 29.74
C ASP A 164 -0.32 -20.54 30.82
N ASP A 165 -0.71 -21.80 30.72
CA ASP A 165 -0.93 -22.61 31.92
C ASP A 165 -0.46 -24.05 31.67
N VAL A 166 0.66 -24.37 32.30
CA VAL A 166 1.29 -25.69 32.37
C VAL A 166 0.72 -26.39 33.60
N ILE A 167 0.00 -27.50 33.45
CA ILE A 167 -0.07 -28.57 34.48
C ILE A 167 -0.12 -29.96 33.83
N GLN A 168 0.87 -30.77 34.22
CA GLN A 168 1.04 -32.22 34.14
C GLN A 168 -0.16 -33.11 33.72
N SER A 169 0.12 -34.12 32.89
CA SER A 169 -0.57 -35.42 32.91
C SER A 169 0.36 -36.52 33.45
N PRO A 170 -0.05 -37.33 34.45
CA PRO A 170 0.72 -38.48 34.92
C PRO A 170 0.38 -39.75 34.13
N VAL A 171 1.41 -40.59 33.99
CA VAL A 171 1.46 -42.08 33.96
C VAL A 171 0.11 -42.81 33.85
N ASP A 172 -0.09 -43.52 32.73
CA ASP A 172 -0.16 -44.99 32.62
C ASP A 172 -0.11 -45.42 31.14
#